data_AF-A0AA42J2I6-F1
#
_entry.id   AF-A0AA42J2I6-F1
#
_cell.length_a   1.000
_cell.length_b   1.000
_cell.length_c   1.000
_cell.angle_alpha   90.00
_cell.angle_beta   90.00
_cell.angle_gamma   90.00
#
_symmetry.space_group_name_H-M   'P 1'
#
loop_
_entity.id
_entity.type
_entity.pdbx_description
1 polymer ?
#
loop_
_entity_poly.entity_id
_entity_poly.type
_entity_poly.pdbx_seq_one_letter_code
_entity_poly.pdbx_strand_id
1 'polypeptide(L)'
;MIVVRKMEPSEASAVKKVGQRAFGIVESLFVTKPKEAMIALLDDKIVGGIIIKYIVSDRKKIGYYDGAFIDSDYQGLGIGNKLYAETTKYLWEQGCDALCALVKDDNVGSWKLFLNNGFSQTSIKEGIHQLGLGTMLKTYFTTPFFIANGMEFYLAVKEQSVQSKVCKTGSQIGLYLLVNFLLILPTLFMGRSNFGLFISAYMVLLIGGVLFSYIGTLFSKRQWYFRMNSGGAALAAFINLSGAFPMIGSWYPEKYENTQAFKKDMGISALWEWLFVLGVTFIALLLEPLYFRYMAQIGGVFLIFRILIFYPFESFGGRRVYLWNKGWYGVLTVLSILLLMFS
;
A
#
# COMPACT_ATOMS: atom_id res chain seq x y z
N MET A 1 15.96 28.16 -10.83
CA MET A 1 16.88 26.98 -10.82
C MET A 1 16.51 26.08 -9.65
N ILE A 2 16.51 24.74 -9.80
CA ILE A 2 16.18 23.84 -8.68
C ILE A 2 17.42 23.62 -7.81
N VAL A 3 17.36 23.95 -6.53
CA VAL A 3 18.43 23.69 -5.54
C VAL A 3 17.92 22.67 -4.53
N VAL A 4 18.72 21.67 -4.19
CA VAL A 4 18.38 20.67 -3.16
C VAL A 4 19.40 20.76 -2.03
N ARG A 5 18.93 20.86 -0.80
CA ARG A 5 19.78 20.92 0.40
C ARG A 5 19.09 20.35 1.62
N LYS A 6 19.86 20.19 2.69
CA LYS A 6 19.33 19.89 4.02
C LYS A 6 18.43 21.05 4.50
N MET A 7 17.31 20.68 5.12
CA MET A 7 16.38 21.60 5.77
C MET A 7 17.02 22.23 7.01
N GLU A 8 16.81 23.53 7.20
CA GLU A 8 17.13 24.22 8.45
C GLU A 8 16.02 24.02 9.50
N PRO A 9 16.34 24.00 10.81
CA PRO A 9 15.33 23.77 11.85
C PRO A 9 14.14 24.75 11.82
N SER A 10 14.38 26.00 11.41
CA SER A 10 13.36 27.06 11.24
C SER A 10 12.35 26.73 10.11
N GLU A 11 12.76 25.95 9.11
CA GLU A 11 11.96 25.66 7.91
C GLU A 11 10.98 24.50 8.11
N ALA A 12 11.12 23.73 9.19
CA ALA A 12 10.32 22.52 9.42
C ALA A 12 8.80 22.74 9.36
N SER A 13 8.33 23.91 9.82
CA SER A 13 6.91 24.27 9.74
C SER A 13 6.46 24.52 8.28
N ALA A 14 7.31 25.12 7.45
CA ALA A 14 7.03 25.34 6.04
C ALA A 14 7.03 24.02 5.27
N VAL A 15 8.01 23.15 5.53
CA VAL A 15 8.10 21.80 4.95
C VAL A 15 6.86 20.97 5.28
N LYS A 16 6.39 21.01 6.54
CA LYS A 16 5.12 20.36 6.93
C LYS A 16 3.94 20.87 6.09
N LYS A 17 3.80 22.19 5.92
CA LYS A 17 2.71 22.78 5.13
C LYS A 17 2.74 22.32 3.67
N VAL A 18 3.92 22.30 3.05
CA VAL A 18 4.08 21.79 1.67
C VAL A 18 3.69 20.31 1.60
N GLY A 19 4.14 19.49 2.56
CA GLY A 19 3.74 18.08 2.63
C GLY A 19 2.24 17.89 2.78
N GLN A 20 1.59 18.63 3.68
CA GLN A 20 0.14 18.57 3.88
C GLN A 20 -0.64 18.94 2.63
N ARG A 21 -0.16 19.91 1.84
CA ARG A 21 -0.76 20.31 0.57
C ARG A 21 -0.58 19.26 -0.53
N ALA A 22 0.55 18.55 -0.52
CA ALA A 22 0.87 17.55 -1.53
C ALA A 22 0.17 16.21 -1.33
N PHE A 23 -0.22 15.88 -0.09
CA PHE A 23 -0.94 14.65 0.25
C PHE A 23 -2.47 14.83 0.24
N GLY A 24 -3.20 13.71 0.11
CA GLY A 24 -4.65 13.70 0.25
C GLY A 24 -5.11 14.11 1.65
N ILE A 25 -6.40 14.44 1.82
CA ILE A 25 -6.95 14.99 3.07
C ILE A 25 -6.58 14.12 4.28
N VAL A 26 -6.77 12.80 4.19
CA VAL A 26 -6.50 11.88 5.29
C VAL A 26 -5.00 11.72 5.52
N GLU A 27 -4.21 11.54 4.46
CA GLU A 27 -2.75 11.43 4.56
C GLU A 27 -2.08 12.70 5.09
N SER A 28 -2.65 13.87 4.80
CA SER A 28 -2.15 15.16 5.28
C SER A 28 -2.16 15.27 6.82
N LEU A 29 -3.07 14.54 7.49
CA LEU A 29 -3.13 14.48 8.95
C LEU A 29 -1.93 13.76 9.56
N PHE A 30 -1.31 12.85 8.80
CA PHE A 30 -0.16 12.07 9.23
C PHE A 30 1.18 12.75 8.90
N VAL A 31 1.17 13.89 8.18
CA VAL A 31 2.38 14.68 7.94
C VAL A 31 2.77 15.40 9.23
N THR A 32 3.81 14.89 9.88
CA THR A 32 4.34 15.49 11.12
C THR A 32 5.37 16.59 10.81
N LYS A 33 5.70 17.41 11.82
CA LYS A 33 6.78 18.39 11.69
C LYS A 33 8.11 17.62 11.60
N PRO A 34 8.85 17.69 10.48
CA PRO A 34 10.06 16.91 10.31
C PRO A 34 11.15 17.39 11.27
N LYS A 35 11.89 16.42 11.84
CA LYS A 35 13.15 16.71 12.53
C LYS A 35 14.30 16.85 11.54
N GLU A 36 14.27 16.03 10.50
CA GLU A 36 15.29 15.93 9.47
C GLU A 36 14.59 15.81 8.11
N ALA A 37 15.04 16.60 7.14
CA ALA A 37 14.53 16.53 5.77
C ALA A 37 15.54 17.08 4.77
N MET A 38 15.45 16.60 3.53
CA MET A 38 16.01 17.28 2.36
C MET A 38 14.90 18.06 1.67
N ILE A 39 15.18 19.28 1.23
CA ILE A 39 14.19 20.16 0.59
C ILE A 39 14.63 20.53 -0.82
N ALA A 40 13.64 20.75 -1.70
CA ALA A 40 13.85 21.35 -3.00
C ALA A 40 13.35 22.80 -3.00
N LEU A 41 14.22 23.71 -3.43
CA LEU A 41 13.95 25.13 -3.61
C LEU A 41 13.83 25.45 -5.10
N LEU A 42 12.83 26.24 -5.45
CA LEU A 42 12.72 26.90 -6.74
C LEU A 42 12.44 28.39 -6.47
N ASP A 43 13.38 29.24 -6.89
CA ASP A 43 13.34 30.69 -6.67
C ASP A 43 13.09 31.03 -5.19
N ASP A 44 13.93 30.44 -4.32
CA ASP A 44 13.92 30.51 -2.85
C ASP A 44 12.65 30.01 -2.14
N LYS A 45 11.68 29.46 -2.89
CA LYS A 45 10.49 28.83 -2.35
C LYS A 45 10.68 27.33 -2.18
N ILE A 46 10.30 26.80 -1.01
CA ILE A 46 10.22 25.35 -0.77
C ILE A 46 9.08 24.77 -1.61
N VAL A 47 9.42 23.91 -2.56
CA VAL A 47 8.48 23.30 -3.52
C VAL A 47 8.42 21.76 -3.41
N GLY A 48 9.21 21.17 -2.52
CA GLY A 48 9.17 19.74 -2.24
C GLY A 48 10.11 19.36 -1.10
N GLY A 49 9.94 18.14 -0.59
CA GLY A 49 10.79 17.63 0.48
C GLY A 49 10.74 16.12 0.64
N ILE A 50 11.80 15.59 1.24
CA ILE A 50 11.89 14.20 1.70
C ILE A 50 12.23 14.22 3.19
N ILE A 51 11.28 13.78 4.01
CA ILE A 51 11.46 13.57 5.45
C ILE A 51 12.28 12.30 5.63
N ILE A 52 13.36 12.40 6.39
CA ILE A 52 14.29 11.30 6.62
C ILE A 52 14.35 10.94 8.11
N LYS A 53 14.52 9.65 8.39
CA LYS A 53 14.81 9.12 9.73
C LYS A 53 16.03 8.21 9.66
N TYR A 54 16.75 8.08 10.77
CA TYR A 54 17.84 7.11 10.89
C TYR A 54 17.43 5.98 11.81
N ILE A 55 17.63 4.74 11.36
CA ILE A 55 17.41 3.54 12.16
C ILE A 55 18.78 2.91 12.37
N VAL A 56 19.28 2.93 13.61
CA VAL A 56 20.58 2.34 13.96
C VAL A 56 20.34 1.02 14.69
N SER A 57 20.86 -0.08 14.16
CA SER A 57 20.73 -1.43 14.74
C SER A 57 21.94 -2.28 14.35
N ASP A 58 22.45 -3.11 15.25
CA ASP A 58 23.49 -4.10 14.94
C ASP A 58 24.70 -3.55 14.15
N ARG A 59 25.16 -2.34 14.53
CA ARG A 59 26.21 -1.56 13.85
C ARG A 59 25.87 -1.07 12.43
N LYS A 60 24.66 -1.33 11.94
CA LYS A 60 24.13 -0.75 10.70
C LYS A 60 23.38 0.55 10.97
N LYS A 61 23.56 1.52 10.09
CA LYS A 61 22.82 2.78 10.02
C LYS A 61 21.96 2.77 8.77
N ILE A 62 20.64 2.74 8.93
CA ILE A 62 19.69 2.78 7.81
C ILE A 62 19.12 4.18 7.67
N GLY A 63 19.13 4.72 6.45
CA GLY A 63 18.40 5.92 6.08
C GLY A 63 16.98 5.58 5.62
N TYR A 64 15.97 6.00 6.37
CA TYR A 64 14.56 5.73 6.07
C TYR A 64 13.89 6.96 5.46
N TYR A 65 13.26 6.77 4.29
CA TYR A 65 12.41 7.75 3.63
C TYR A 65 11.02 7.68 4.25
N ASP A 66 10.74 8.57 5.19
CA ASP A 66 9.47 8.57 5.96
C ASP A 66 8.32 9.23 5.19
N GLY A 67 8.65 10.20 4.34
CA GLY A 67 7.67 10.83 3.45
C GLY A 67 8.37 11.64 2.38
N ALA A 68 7.87 11.57 1.15
CA ALA A 68 8.41 12.30 0.02
C ALA A 68 7.28 12.98 -0.74
N PHE A 69 7.44 14.27 -1.04
CA PHE A 69 6.38 15.06 -1.64
C PHE A 69 6.93 16.22 -2.48
N ILE A 70 6.13 16.61 -3.47
CA ILE A 70 6.34 17.78 -4.32
C ILE A 70 5.02 18.53 -4.32
N ASP A 71 5.07 19.85 -4.10
CA ASP A 71 3.90 20.71 -4.20
C ASP A 71 3.17 20.47 -5.53
N SER A 72 1.84 20.32 -5.49
CA SER A 72 1.00 19.98 -6.64
C SER A 72 1.22 20.91 -7.83
N ASP A 73 1.52 22.19 -7.57
CA ASP A 73 1.67 23.21 -8.60
C ASP A 73 3.02 23.09 -9.35
N TYR A 74 3.96 22.31 -8.81
CA TYR A 74 5.34 22.19 -9.30
C TYR A 74 5.69 20.77 -9.78
N GLN A 75 4.71 19.87 -9.87
CA GLN A 75 4.90 18.52 -10.37
C GLN A 75 5.21 18.52 -11.88
N GLY A 76 5.92 17.48 -12.35
CA GLY A 76 6.29 17.35 -13.76
C GLY A 76 7.50 18.19 -14.21
N LEU A 77 8.05 19.06 -13.35
CA LEU A 77 9.20 19.93 -13.66
C LEU A 77 10.57 19.29 -13.36
N GLY A 78 10.63 17.96 -13.19
CA GLY A 78 11.88 17.25 -12.88
C GLY A 78 12.38 17.39 -11.43
N ILE A 79 11.68 18.13 -10.56
CA ILE A 79 12.06 18.35 -9.14
C ILE A 79 12.27 17.02 -8.40
N GLY A 80 11.37 16.04 -8.60
CA GLY A 80 11.46 14.74 -7.94
C GLY A 80 12.73 13.97 -8.27
N ASN A 81 13.14 13.98 -9.55
CA ASN A 81 14.38 13.30 -9.97
C ASN A 81 15.59 13.88 -9.23
N LYS A 82 15.71 15.21 -9.20
CA LYS A 82 16.83 15.87 -8.51
C LYS A 82 16.77 15.67 -7.00
N LEU A 83 15.59 15.81 -6.39
CA LEU A 83 15.41 15.69 -4.94
C LEU A 83 15.76 14.28 -4.44
N TYR A 84 15.31 13.23 -5.12
CA TYR A 84 15.64 11.85 -4.75
C TYR A 84 17.12 11.52 -4.94
N ALA A 85 17.74 11.99 -6.04
CA ALA A 85 19.16 11.78 -6.31
C ALA A 85 20.05 12.41 -5.23
N GLU A 86 19.82 13.68 -4.93
CA GLU A 86 20.60 14.40 -3.92
C GLU A 86 20.33 13.88 -2.50
N THR A 87 19.10 13.46 -2.19
CA THR A 87 18.78 12.84 -0.89
C THR A 87 19.46 11.48 -0.74
N THR A 88 19.47 10.66 -1.78
CA THR A 88 20.15 9.35 -1.80
C THR A 88 21.64 9.53 -1.58
N LYS A 89 22.25 10.43 -2.35
CA LYS A 89 23.67 10.78 -2.22
C LYS A 89 23.99 11.27 -0.81
N TYR A 90 23.20 12.22 -0.29
CA TYR A 90 23.36 12.74 1.07
C TYR A 90 23.33 11.62 2.12
N LEU A 91 22.36 10.70 2.08
CA LEU A 91 22.26 9.63 3.07
C LEU A 91 23.46 8.65 2.98
N TRP A 92 23.99 8.39 1.79
CA TRP A 92 25.23 7.62 1.63
C TRP A 92 26.46 8.33 2.21
N GLU A 93 26.58 9.64 2.01
CA GLU A 93 27.63 10.48 2.60
C GLU A 93 27.51 10.56 4.13
N GLN A 94 26.28 10.45 4.68
CA GLN A 94 26.05 10.32 6.13
C GLN A 94 26.41 8.94 6.69
N GLY A 95 27.02 8.06 5.89
CA GLY A 95 27.47 6.74 6.33
C GLY A 95 26.34 5.76 6.57
N CYS A 96 25.21 5.87 5.85
CA CYS A 96 24.20 4.83 5.85
C CYS A 96 24.71 3.58 5.11
N ASP A 97 24.44 2.39 5.67
CA ASP A 97 24.74 1.09 5.07
C ASP A 97 23.63 0.63 4.13
N ALA A 98 22.40 1.07 4.40
CA ALA A 98 21.23 0.81 3.58
C ALA A 98 20.26 1.98 3.63
N LEU A 99 19.41 2.08 2.61
CA LEU A 99 18.28 2.99 2.56
C LEU A 99 17.00 2.20 2.37
N CYS A 100 15.92 2.59 3.03
CA CYS A 100 14.63 1.95 2.84
C CYS A 100 13.46 2.94 2.80
N ALA A 101 12.36 2.48 2.22
CA ALA A 101 11.13 3.24 2.09
C ALA A 101 9.92 2.29 2.09
N LEU A 102 8.76 2.83 2.42
CA LEU A 102 7.47 2.20 2.14
C LEU A 102 6.78 2.95 1.02
N VAL A 103 6.34 2.22 0.01
CA VAL A 103 5.71 2.79 -1.18
C VAL A 103 4.35 2.14 -1.37
N LYS A 104 3.29 2.93 -1.55
CA LYS A 104 1.96 2.42 -1.87
C LYS A 104 1.99 1.60 -3.18
N ASP A 105 1.26 0.49 -3.20
CA ASP A 105 1.32 -0.52 -4.25
C ASP A 105 0.95 -0.05 -5.68
N ASP A 106 0.17 1.02 -5.79
CA ASP A 106 -0.22 1.68 -7.04
C ASP A 106 0.34 3.11 -7.21
N ASN A 107 1.40 3.45 -6.47
CA ASN A 107 2.04 4.76 -6.58
C ASN A 107 2.89 4.91 -7.86
N VAL A 108 2.22 5.27 -8.94
CA VAL A 108 2.83 5.60 -10.24
C VAL A 108 3.83 6.77 -10.14
N GLY A 109 3.68 7.67 -9.16
CA GLY A 109 4.48 8.89 -9.04
C GLY A 109 5.87 8.67 -8.43
N SER A 110 6.01 7.77 -7.45
CA SER A 110 7.26 7.62 -6.71
C SER A 110 8.03 6.33 -7.01
N TRP A 111 7.40 5.27 -7.52
CA TRP A 111 8.07 3.98 -7.72
C TRP A 111 9.33 4.11 -8.60
N LYS A 112 9.24 4.82 -9.74
CA LYS A 112 10.36 5.02 -10.66
C LYS A 112 11.46 5.90 -10.06
N LEU A 113 11.11 6.85 -9.20
CA LEU A 113 12.09 7.68 -8.49
C LEU A 113 12.94 6.81 -7.56
N PHE A 114 12.34 5.85 -6.84
CA PHE A 114 13.09 4.90 -6.03
C PHE A 114 13.97 3.97 -6.89
N LEU A 115 13.42 3.38 -7.95
CA LEU A 115 14.19 2.48 -8.83
C LEU A 115 15.40 3.18 -9.46
N ASN A 116 15.22 4.42 -9.95
CA ASN A 116 16.30 5.23 -10.52
C ASN A 116 17.41 5.57 -9.51
N ASN A 117 17.14 5.41 -8.21
CA ASN A 117 18.06 5.68 -7.12
C ASN A 117 18.56 4.39 -6.44
N GLY A 118 18.52 3.26 -7.16
CA GLY A 118 19.12 2.00 -6.72
C GLY A 118 18.30 1.19 -5.71
N PHE A 119 17.04 1.57 -5.46
CA PHE A 119 16.15 0.77 -4.65
C PHE A 119 15.57 -0.37 -5.47
N SER A 120 15.43 -1.53 -4.84
CA SER A 120 14.62 -2.64 -5.32
C SER A 120 13.36 -2.75 -4.49
N GLN A 121 12.26 -3.20 -5.11
CA GLN A 121 11.11 -3.71 -4.34
C GLN A 121 11.55 -5.03 -3.69
N THR A 122 11.51 -5.12 -2.37
CA THR A 122 12.22 -6.17 -1.63
C THR A 122 11.27 -7.03 -0.80
N SER A 123 11.45 -8.35 -0.87
CA SER A 123 10.71 -9.28 -0.02
C SER A 123 11.23 -9.25 1.43
N ILE A 124 10.41 -9.65 2.40
CA ILE A 124 10.85 -9.76 3.80
C ILE A 124 12.08 -10.68 3.93
N LYS A 125 12.09 -11.81 3.20
CA LYS A 125 13.23 -12.76 3.19
C LYS A 125 14.52 -12.08 2.73
N GLU A 126 14.45 -11.35 1.62
CA GLU A 126 15.61 -10.62 1.10
C GLU A 126 16.03 -9.48 2.03
N GLY A 127 15.08 -8.76 2.61
CA GLY A 127 15.37 -7.76 3.64
C GLY A 127 16.13 -8.36 4.83
N ILE A 128 15.72 -9.55 5.30
CA ILE A 128 16.43 -10.27 6.38
C ILE A 128 17.82 -10.71 5.92
N HIS A 129 17.97 -11.17 4.67
CA HIS A 129 19.26 -11.55 4.11
C HIS A 129 20.25 -10.37 4.10
N GLN A 130 19.78 -9.20 3.65
CA GLN A 130 20.60 -8.00 3.50
C GLN A 130 20.86 -7.26 4.83
N LEU A 131 19.82 -7.08 5.64
CA LEU A 131 19.89 -6.27 6.85
C LEU A 131 20.15 -7.09 8.11
N GLY A 132 19.81 -8.38 8.12
CA GLY A 132 19.79 -9.20 9.33
C GLY A 132 18.45 -9.11 10.06
N LEU A 133 18.11 -10.15 10.81
CA LEU A 133 16.79 -10.26 11.46
C LEU A 133 16.51 -9.15 12.47
N GLY A 134 17.47 -8.84 13.35
CA GLY A 134 17.32 -7.79 14.38
C GLY A 134 17.05 -6.41 13.78
N THR A 135 17.85 -6.04 12.79
CA THR A 135 17.70 -4.79 12.04
C THR A 135 16.38 -4.74 11.25
N MET A 136 15.95 -5.84 10.63
CA MET A 136 14.64 -5.91 9.96
C MET A 136 13.49 -5.77 10.94
N LEU A 137 13.53 -6.44 12.09
CA LEU A 137 12.50 -6.33 13.12
C LEU A 137 12.42 -4.90 13.67
N LYS A 138 13.57 -4.28 13.95
CA LYS A 138 13.62 -2.87 14.36
C LYS A 138 13.00 -1.97 13.30
N THR A 139 13.37 -2.15 12.03
CA THR A 139 12.78 -1.40 10.91
C THR A 139 11.26 -1.61 10.83
N TYR A 140 10.79 -2.84 11.00
CA TYR A 140 9.38 -3.20 10.95
C TYR A 140 8.54 -2.48 12.02
N PHE A 141 9.03 -2.38 13.26
CA PHE A 141 8.30 -1.77 14.38
C PHE A 141 8.56 -0.27 14.59
N THR A 142 9.65 0.28 14.04
CA THR A 142 9.97 1.72 14.18
C THR A 142 9.52 2.57 13.00
N THR A 143 9.01 1.92 11.95
CA THR A 143 8.38 2.56 10.80
C THR A 143 6.92 2.15 10.72
N PRO A 144 6.08 2.78 9.88
CA PRO A 144 4.72 2.33 9.66
C PRO A 144 4.58 0.92 9.06
N PHE A 145 5.66 0.19 8.77
CA PHE A 145 5.64 -1.06 8.01
C PHE A 145 4.67 -2.09 8.59
N PHE A 146 4.62 -2.23 9.92
CA PHE A 146 3.73 -3.18 10.59
C PHE A 146 2.23 -2.83 10.49
N ILE A 147 1.88 -1.56 10.25
CA ILE A 147 0.49 -1.08 10.12
C ILE A 147 0.13 -0.63 8.70
N ALA A 148 1.11 -0.54 7.79
CA ALA A 148 0.93 0.01 6.46
C ALA A 148 0.38 -0.99 5.45
N ASN A 149 -0.89 -1.35 5.61
CA ASN A 149 -1.58 -2.18 4.62
C ASN A 149 -1.69 -1.43 3.28
N GLY A 150 -1.36 -2.12 2.20
CA GLY A 150 -1.28 -1.58 0.83
C GLY A 150 0.10 -1.05 0.44
N MET A 151 1.12 -1.25 1.29
CA MET A 151 2.47 -0.76 1.02
C MET A 151 3.49 -1.88 0.79
N GLU A 152 4.50 -1.55 0.00
CA GLU A 152 5.61 -2.40 -0.36
C GLU A 152 6.91 -1.83 0.21
N PHE A 153 7.79 -2.74 0.62
CA PHE A 153 9.09 -2.39 1.17
C PHE A 153 10.10 -2.24 0.04
N TYR A 154 10.79 -1.11 0.02
CA TYR A 154 11.85 -0.81 -0.92
C TYR A 154 13.18 -0.71 -0.18
N LEU A 155 14.23 -1.31 -0.73
CA LEU A 155 15.55 -1.36 -0.12
C LEU A 155 16.64 -1.09 -1.16
N ALA A 156 17.60 -0.25 -0.79
CA ALA A 156 18.89 -0.11 -1.43
C ALA A 156 19.98 -0.42 -0.39
N VAL A 157 21.02 -1.16 -0.77
CA VAL A 157 22.16 -1.47 0.10
C VAL A 157 23.42 -0.92 -0.56
N LYS A 158 24.27 -0.28 0.25
CA LYS A 158 25.49 0.34 -0.27
C LYS A 158 26.39 -0.74 -0.90
N GLU A 159 26.80 -0.50 -2.14
CA GLU A 159 27.75 -1.36 -2.88
C GLU A 159 27.27 -2.82 -3.08
N GLN A 160 25.99 -3.12 -2.85
CA GLN A 160 25.42 -4.46 -3.01
C GLN A 160 24.12 -4.40 -3.82
N SER A 161 23.95 -5.38 -4.72
CA SER A 161 22.70 -5.54 -5.45
C SER A 161 21.65 -6.20 -4.56
N VAL A 162 20.49 -5.57 -4.41
CA VAL A 162 19.34 -6.15 -3.73
C VAL A 162 18.47 -6.91 -4.72
N GLN A 163 18.16 -8.17 -4.44
CA GLN A 163 17.27 -8.94 -5.30
C GLN A 163 15.86 -8.37 -5.27
N SER A 164 15.33 -8.04 -6.45
CA SER A 164 13.94 -7.61 -6.58
C SER A 164 12.99 -8.78 -6.26
N LYS A 165 11.86 -8.46 -5.63
CA LYS A 165 10.81 -9.39 -5.26
C LYS A 165 10.31 -10.15 -6.49
N VAL A 166 10.52 -11.46 -6.50
CA VAL A 166 10.05 -12.34 -7.58
C VAL A 166 8.53 -12.46 -7.52
N CYS A 167 7.85 -11.96 -8.56
CA CYS A 167 6.39 -11.94 -8.65
C CYS A 167 5.86 -13.04 -9.59
N LYS A 168 6.08 -14.31 -9.24
CA LYS A 168 5.40 -15.42 -9.92
C LYS A 168 3.96 -15.49 -9.42
N THR A 169 2.99 -15.20 -10.30
CA THR A 169 1.55 -15.11 -10.01
C THR A 169 1.04 -16.24 -9.11
N GLY A 170 1.25 -17.50 -9.49
CA GLY A 170 0.76 -18.64 -8.71
C GLY A 170 1.36 -18.70 -7.29
N SER A 171 2.66 -18.45 -7.15
CA SER A 171 3.32 -18.42 -5.84
C SER A 171 2.85 -17.24 -4.99
N GLN A 172 2.59 -16.09 -5.59
CA GLN A 172 2.08 -14.91 -4.88
C GLN A 172 0.63 -15.09 -4.44
N ILE A 173 -0.23 -15.74 -5.25
CA ILE A 173 -1.59 -16.11 -4.84
C ILE A 173 -1.54 -17.11 -3.68
N GLY A 174 -0.71 -18.16 -3.78
CA GLY A 174 -0.52 -19.12 -2.70
C GLY A 174 -0.05 -18.46 -1.40
N LEU A 175 0.94 -17.56 -1.48
CA LEU A 175 1.43 -16.80 -0.34
C LEU A 175 0.34 -15.88 0.25
N TYR A 176 -0.42 -15.18 -0.59
CA TYR A 176 -1.53 -14.34 -0.18
C TYR A 176 -2.60 -15.10 0.60
N LEU A 177 -3.01 -16.25 0.09
CA LEU A 177 -4.01 -17.11 0.75
C LEU A 177 -3.45 -17.68 2.06
N LEU A 178 -2.21 -18.16 2.06
CA LEU A 178 -1.56 -18.70 3.27
C LEU A 178 -1.42 -17.63 4.37
N VAL A 179 -0.89 -16.45 4.03
CA VAL A 179 -0.70 -15.37 5.01
C VAL A 179 -2.03 -14.91 5.57
N ASN A 180 -3.05 -14.72 4.74
CA ASN A 180 -4.37 -14.34 5.23
C ASN A 180 -5.05 -15.43 6.06
N PHE A 181 -4.84 -16.71 5.73
CA PHE A 181 -5.27 -17.82 6.57
C PHE A 181 -4.60 -17.79 7.94
N LEU A 182 -3.29 -17.56 8.01
CA LEU A 182 -2.56 -17.45 9.28
C LEU A 182 -3.00 -16.22 10.10
N LEU A 183 -3.23 -15.09 9.43
CA LEU A 183 -3.60 -13.83 10.08
C LEU A 183 -5.04 -13.79 10.59
N ILE A 184 -5.93 -14.68 10.12
CA ILE A 184 -7.30 -14.79 10.64
C ILE A 184 -7.40 -15.74 11.85
N LEU A 185 -6.41 -16.61 12.08
CA LEU A 185 -6.38 -17.52 13.23
C LEU A 185 -6.55 -16.84 14.60
N PRO A 186 -6.07 -15.61 14.86
CA PRO A 186 -6.29 -14.93 16.14
C PRO A 186 -7.77 -14.77 16.54
N THR A 187 -8.73 -14.82 15.62
CA THR A 187 -10.16 -14.81 15.96
C THR A 187 -10.58 -16.03 16.81
N LEU A 188 -9.78 -17.11 16.81
CA LEU A 188 -9.98 -18.26 17.71
C LEU A 188 -9.95 -17.87 19.18
N PHE A 189 -9.12 -16.87 19.55
CA PHE A 189 -9.01 -16.42 20.93
C PHE A 189 -10.29 -15.73 21.44
N MET A 190 -11.20 -15.34 20.55
CA MET A 190 -12.50 -14.77 20.90
C MET A 190 -13.61 -15.82 21.04
N GLY A 191 -13.28 -17.12 20.98
CA GLY A 191 -14.24 -18.19 21.25
C GLY A 191 -15.38 -18.32 20.22
N ARG A 192 -15.15 -17.90 18.97
CA ARG A 192 -16.17 -17.97 17.91
C ARG A 192 -16.58 -19.42 17.63
N SER A 193 -17.86 -19.73 17.81
CA SER A 193 -18.42 -21.04 17.44
C SER A 193 -18.38 -21.23 15.92
N ASN A 194 -18.22 -22.48 15.46
CA ASN A 194 -18.19 -22.82 14.02
C ASN A 194 -17.08 -22.11 13.22
N PHE A 195 -15.91 -21.94 13.83
CA PHE A 195 -14.74 -21.29 13.23
C PHE A 195 -14.37 -21.81 11.83
N GLY A 196 -14.49 -23.12 11.59
CA GLY A 196 -14.21 -23.70 10.28
C GLY A 196 -15.10 -23.14 9.15
N LEU A 197 -16.38 -22.87 9.43
CA LEU A 197 -17.30 -22.24 8.48
C LEU A 197 -16.96 -20.76 8.25
N PHE A 198 -16.53 -20.05 9.30
CA PHE A 198 -16.12 -18.66 9.19
C PHE A 198 -14.86 -18.51 8.33
N ILE A 199 -13.83 -19.32 8.60
CA ILE A 199 -12.61 -19.33 7.78
C ILE A 199 -12.92 -19.73 6.34
N SER A 200 -13.74 -20.76 6.11
CA SER A 200 -14.04 -21.17 4.74
C SER A 200 -14.81 -20.08 3.99
N ALA A 201 -15.73 -19.35 4.63
CA ALA A 201 -16.40 -18.19 4.02
C ALA A 201 -15.41 -17.06 3.71
N TYR A 202 -14.52 -16.74 4.66
CA TYR A 202 -13.45 -15.76 4.48
C TYR A 202 -12.56 -16.11 3.28
N MET A 203 -12.07 -17.35 3.22
CA MET A 203 -11.19 -17.82 2.15
C MET A 203 -11.90 -17.85 0.79
N VAL A 204 -13.19 -18.21 0.74
CA VAL A 204 -13.98 -18.14 -0.51
C VAL A 204 -14.08 -16.70 -1.02
N LEU A 205 -14.29 -15.72 -0.15
CA LEU A 205 -14.30 -14.31 -0.55
C LEU A 205 -12.93 -13.84 -1.06
N LEU A 206 -11.82 -14.26 -0.44
CA LEU A 206 -10.48 -13.92 -0.93
C LEU A 206 -10.17 -14.58 -2.28
N ILE A 207 -10.43 -15.88 -2.42
CA ILE A 207 -10.22 -16.63 -3.66
C ILE A 207 -11.06 -16.04 -4.79
N GLY A 208 -12.35 -15.82 -4.55
CA GLY A 208 -13.23 -15.21 -5.52
C GLY A 208 -12.83 -13.78 -5.88
N GLY A 209 -12.35 -12.99 -4.92
CA GLY A 209 -11.78 -11.66 -5.18
C GLY A 209 -10.59 -11.74 -6.16
N VAL A 210 -9.65 -12.66 -5.95
CA VAL A 210 -8.52 -12.89 -6.87
C VAL A 210 -8.99 -13.30 -8.27
N LEU A 211 -9.96 -14.21 -8.36
CA LEU A 211 -10.47 -14.72 -9.65
C LEU A 211 -11.27 -13.67 -10.42
N PHE A 212 -12.14 -12.92 -9.76
CA PHE A 212 -12.96 -11.92 -10.43
C PHE A 212 -12.15 -10.66 -10.79
N SER A 213 -11.18 -10.26 -9.96
CA SER A 213 -10.23 -9.21 -10.35
C SER A 213 -9.40 -9.62 -11.58
N TYR A 214 -9.07 -10.92 -11.73
CA TYR A 214 -8.43 -11.46 -12.93
C TYR A 214 -9.33 -11.35 -14.17
N ILE A 215 -10.64 -11.63 -14.08
CA ILE A 215 -11.58 -11.42 -15.19
C ILE A 215 -11.47 -9.98 -15.72
N GLY A 216 -11.34 -9.00 -14.82
CA GLY A 216 -11.16 -7.61 -15.20
C GLY A 216 -9.85 -7.32 -15.95
N THR A 217 -8.78 -8.09 -15.73
CA THR A 217 -7.51 -7.92 -16.47
C THR A 217 -7.63 -8.36 -17.93
N LEU A 218 -8.54 -9.28 -18.25
CA LEU A 218 -8.79 -9.78 -19.61
C LEU A 218 -9.30 -8.68 -20.56
N PHE A 219 -9.82 -7.57 -20.03
CA PHE A 219 -10.25 -6.40 -20.80
C PHE A 219 -9.10 -5.44 -21.14
N SER A 220 -7.87 -5.74 -20.69
CA SER A 220 -6.67 -4.96 -20.96
C SER A 220 -5.69 -5.76 -21.83
N LYS A 221 -4.93 -5.06 -22.66
CA LYS A 221 -3.84 -5.64 -23.47
C LYS A 221 -2.50 -5.72 -22.71
N ARG A 222 -2.48 -5.28 -21.44
CA ARG A 222 -1.27 -5.26 -20.61
C ARG A 222 -0.91 -6.65 -20.12
N GLN A 223 0.35 -6.83 -19.77
CA GLN A 223 0.81 -8.01 -19.04
C GLN A 223 0.57 -7.78 -17.55
N TRP A 224 -0.08 -8.74 -16.91
CA TRP A 224 -0.50 -8.66 -15.52
C TRP A 224 0.10 -9.78 -14.70
N TYR A 225 0.40 -9.47 -13.44
CA TYR A 225 0.80 -10.45 -12.45
C TYR A 225 0.11 -10.16 -11.12
N PHE A 226 -0.12 -11.22 -10.35
CA PHE A 226 -0.64 -11.07 -9.00
C PHE A 226 0.50 -10.84 -8.01
N ARG A 227 0.31 -9.90 -7.09
CA ARG A 227 1.29 -9.58 -6.03
C ARG A 227 0.58 -9.32 -4.71
N MET A 228 1.05 -9.96 -3.64
CA MET A 228 0.71 -9.61 -2.27
C MET A 228 1.60 -8.47 -1.80
N ASN A 229 1.05 -7.47 -1.13
CA ASN A 229 1.83 -6.42 -0.48
C ASN A 229 2.67 -6.97 0.69
N SER A 230 3.59 -6.16 1.23
CA SER A 230 4.48 -6.60 2.31
C SER A 230 4.13 -5.98 3.66
N GLY A 231 3.43 -4.84 3.69
CA GLY A 231 3.11 -4.10 4.91
C GLY A 231 1.73 -4.38 5.50
N GLY A 232 1.55 -4.08 6.79
CA GLY A 232 0.25 -4.11 7.46
C GLY A 232 -0.13 -5.42 8.16
N ALA A 233 0.76 -6.41 8.23
CA ALA A 233 0.44 -7.71 8.82
C ALA A 233 0.03 -7.63 10.30
N ALA A 234 0.64 -6.74 11.09
CA ALA A 234 0.27 -6.57 12.50
C ALA A 234 -1.10 -5.90 12.65
N LEU A 235 -1.42 -4.90 11.81
CA LEU A 235 -2.75 -4.31 11.76
C LEU A 235 -3.82 -5.35 11.40
N ALA A 236 -3.54 -6.18 10.39
CA ALA A 236 -4.44 -7.26 9.99
C ALA A 236 -4.67 -8.26 11.13
N ALA A 237 -3.61 -8.75 11.77
CA ALA A 237 -3.73 -9.66 12.93
C ALA A 237 -4.55 -9.05 14.08
N PHE A 238 -4.34 -7.76 14.37
CA PHE A 238 -5.06 -7.05 15.43
C PHE A 238 -6.56 -6.91 15.12
N ILE A 239 -6.92 -6.45 13.92
CA ILE A 239 -8.33 -6.30 13.53
C ILE A 239 -9.02 -7.68 13.47
N ASN A 240 -8.31 -8.71 13.02
CA ASN A 240 -8.81 -10.08 12.95
C ASN A 240 -9.10 -10.72 14.31
N LEU A 241 -8.74 -10.10 15.43
CA LEU A 241 -9.21 -10.55 16.74
C LEU A 241 -10.75 -10.55 16.79
N SER A 242 -11.40 -9.50 16.28
CA SER A 242 -12.86 -9.34 16.35
C SER A 242 -13.57 -9.19 14.99
N GLY A 243 -12.83 -8.94 13.91
CA GLY A 243 -13.36 -8.69 12.58
C GLY A 243 -12.75 -9.57 11.49
N ALA A 244 -12.77 -9.06 10.26
CA ALA A 244 -12.14 -9.66 9.09
C ALA A 244 -11.42 -8.56 8.28
N PHE A 245 -10.10 -8.62 8.26
CA PHE A 245 -9.22 -7.64 7.62
C PHE A 245 -8.04 -8.35 6.95
N PRO A 246 -8.09 -8.52 5.63
CA PRO A 246 -7.01 -9.18 4.91
C PRO A 246 -5.84 -8.23 4.67
N MET A 247 -4.63 -8.79 4.61
CA MET A 247 -3.55 -8.17 3.85
C MET A 247 -3.95 -8.09 2.38
N ILE A 248 -3.45 -7.09 1.65
CA ILE A 248 -3.85 -6.85 0.26
C ILE A 248 -3.01 -7.67 -0.71
N GLY A 249 -3.70 -8.31 -1.65
CA GLY A 249 -3.11 -8.84 -2.88
C GLY A 249 -3.96 -8.41 -4.05
N SER A 250 -3.33 -8.05 -5.16
CA SER A 250 -4.05 -7.57 -6.34
C SER A 250 -3.28 -7.85 -7.62
N TRP A 251 -3.97 -7.69 -8.74
CA TRP A 251 -3.35 -7.75 -10.06
C TRP A 251 -2.76 -6.39 -10.40
N TYR A 252 -1.50 -6.42 -10.83
CA TYR A 252 -0.76 -5.23 -11.25
C TYR A 252 -0.19 -5.42 -12.66
N PRO A 253 -0.20 -4.36 -13.49
CA PRO A 253 0.56 -4.36 -14.72
C PRO A 253 2.06 -4.33 -14.45
N GLU A 254 2.87 -4.92 -15.33
CA GLU A 254 4.34 -4.85 -15.25
C GLU A 254 4.88 -3.42 -15.29
N LYS A 255 4.20 -2.54 -16.02
CA LYS A 255 4.60 -1.15 -16.22
C LYS A 255 3.54 -0.21 -15.71
N TYR A 256 3.96 0.68 -14.81
CA TYR A 256 3.12 1.71 -14.23
C TYR A 256 3.23 3.01 -15.04
N GLU A 257 2.08 3.60 -15.37
CA GLU A 257 1.99 4.78 -16.22
C GLU A 257 0.95 5.75 -15.67
N ASN A 258 1.24 7.06 -15.72
CA ASN A 258 0.28 8.07 -15.26
C ASN A 258 -0.64 8.48 -16.41
N THR A 259 -1.41 7.52 -16.93
CA THR A 259 -2.31 7.71 -18.07
C THR A 259 -3.74 7.34 -17.71
N GLN A 260 -4.72 7.90 -18.43
CA GLN A 260 -6.13 7.53 -18.24
C GLN A 260 -6.41 6.08 -18.63
N ALA A 261 -5.71 5.55 -19.63
CA ALA A 261 -5.79 4.14 -20.00
C ALA A 261 -5.33 3.22 -18.87
N PHE A 262 -4.21 3.54 -18.21
CA PHE A 262 -3.74 2.77 -17.05
C PHE A 262 -4.74 2.82 -15.89
N LYS A 263 -5.30 4.00 -15.59
CA LYS A 263 -6.35 4.16 -14.56
C LYS A 263 -7.58 3.32 -14.89
N LYS A 264 -8.03 3.32 -16.15
CA LYS A 264 -9.13 2.48 -16.63
C LYS A 264 -8.87 1.00 -16.41
N ASP A 265 -7.70 0.52 -16.82
CA ASP A 265 -7.33 -0.88 -16.69
C ASP A 265 -7.31 -1.35 -15.21
N MET A 266 -6.70 -0.55 -14.32
CA MET A 266 -6.72 -0.79 -12.87
C MET A 266 -8.14 -0.73 -12.29
N GLY A 267 -8.96 0.22 -12.75
CA GLY A 267 -10.33 0.42 -12.31
C GLY A 267 -11.26 -0.71 -12.73
N ILE A 268 -11.11 -1.27 -13.93
CA ILE A 268 -11.92 -2.41 -14.40
C ILE A 268 -11.59 -3.67 -13.60
N SER A 269 -10.32 -3.95 -13.32
CA SER A 269 -9.94 -5.07 -12.45
C SER A 269 -10.57 -4.95 -11.05
N ALA A 270 -10.49 -3.77 -10.44
CA ALA A 270 -11.12 -3.50 -9.15
C ALA A 270 -12.67 -3.52 -9.19
N LEU A 271 -13.28 -3.10 -10.31
CA LEU A 271 -14.73 -3.14 -10.51
C LEU A 271 -15.27 -4.58 -10.42
N TRP A 272 -14.63 -5.51 -11.13
CA TRP A 272 -15.05 -6.91 -11.13
C TRP A 272 -14.90 -7.56 -9.76
N GLU A 273 -13.84 -7.24 -9.02
CA GLU A 273 -13.67 -7.67 -7.64
C GLU A 273 -14.80 -7.16 -6.74
N TRP A 274 -15.18 -5.88 -6.88
CA TRP A 274 -16.28 -5.29 -6.10
C TRP A 274 -17.62 -5.93 -6.48
N LEU A 275 -17.91 -6.11 -7.77
CA LEU A 275 -19.13 -6.78 -8.23
C LEU A 275 -19.26 -8.20 -7.67
N PHE A 276 -18.15 -8.95 -7.59
CA PHE A 276 -18.13 -10.26 -6.95
C PHE A 276 -18.52 -10.18 -5.48
N VAL A 277 -17.86 -9.33 -4.69
CA VAL A 277 -18.18 -9.19 -3.26
C VAL A 277 -19.63 -8.75 -3.07
N LEU A 278 -20.10 -7.79 -3.87
CA LEU A 278 -21.47 -7.28 -3.83
C LEU A 278 -22.48 -8.41 -4.13
N GLY A 279 -22.28 -9.14 -5.23
CA GLY A 279 -23.16 -10.22 -5.65
C GLY A 279 -23.20 -11.39 -4.67
N VAL A 280 -22.02 -11.83 -4.18
CA VAL A 280 -21.93 -12.90 -3.18
C VAL A 280 -22.57 -12.48 -1.86
N THR A 281 -22.33 -11.24 -1.40
CA THR A 281 -22.98 -10.72 -0.19
C THR A 281 -24.50 -10.71 -0.35
N PHE A 282 -25.00 -10.28 -1.52
CA PHE A 282 -26.43 -10.24 -1.80
C PHE A 282 -27.06 -11.64 -1.80
N ILE A 283 -26.46 -12.59 -2.53
CA ILE A 283 -26.93 -13.99 -2.54
C ILE A 283 -26.91 -14.56 -1.12
N ALA A 284 -25.85 -14.30 -0.36
CA ALA A 284 -25.70 -14.82 0.99
C ALA A 284 -26.78 -14.29 1.97
N LEU A 285 -27.26 -13.06 1.80
CA LEU A 285 -28.38 -12.53 2.60
C LEU A 285 -29.71 -13.21 2.32
N LEU A 286 -29.90 -13.79 1.13
CA LEU A 286 -31.12 -14.51 0.77
C LEU A 286 -31.14 -15.95 1.29
N LEU A 287 -30.04 -16.42 1.88
CA LEU A 287 -29.85 -17.83 2.24
C LEU A 287 -29.75 -17.98 3.77
N GLU A 288 -30.56 -18.89 4.32
CA GLU A 288 -30.64 -19.11 5.77
C GLU A 288 -29.43 -19.79 6.44
N PRO A 289 -28.73 -20.76 5.82
CA PRO A 289 -27.68 -21.53 6.50
C PRO A 289 -26.57 -20.64 7.08
N LEU A 290 -26.04 -21.04 8.25
CA LEU A 290 -25.03 -20.29 9.01
C LEU A 290 -23.81 -19.87 8.17
N TYR A 291 -23.40 -20.72 7.22
CA TYR A 291 -22.31 -20.42 6.30
C TYR A 291 -22.55 -19.13 5.49
N PHE A 292 -23.76 -18.94 4.97
CA PHE A 292 -24.13 -17.75 4.22
C PHE A 292 -24.25 -16.51 5.12
N ARG A 293 -24.66 -16.67 6.37
CA ARG A 293 -24.61 -15.56 7.35
C ARG A 293 -23.18 -15.06 7.58
N TYR A 294 -22.19 -15.96 7.68
CA TYR A 294 -20.78 -15.56 7.76
C TYR A 294 -20.29 -14.90 6.46
N MET A 295 -20.69 -15.44 5.32
CA MET A 295 -20.36 -14.87 4.02
C MET A 295 -20.93 -13.45 3.85
N ALA A 296 -22.18 -13.21 4.27
CA ALA A 296 -22.79 -11.89 4.28
C ALA A 296 -22.11 -10.93 5.26
N GLN A 297 -21.80 -11.38 6.48
CA GLN A 297 -21.09 -10.56 7.49
C GLN A 297 -19.71 -10.10 6.98
N ILE A 298 -18.90 -11.03 6.49
CA ILE A 298 -17.54 -10.73 5.98
C ILE A 298 -17.64 -9.90 4.70
N GLY A 299 -18.56 -10.26 3.80
CA GLY A 299 -18.85 -9.53 2.58
C GLY A 299 -19.23 -8.08 2.86
N GLY A 300 -20.10 -7.82 3.84
CA GLY A 300 -20.44 -6.48 4.30
C GLY A 300 -19.23 -5.67 4.75
N VAL A 301 -18.37 -6.25 5.59
CA VAL A 301 -17.11 -5.60 6.00
C VAL A 301 -16.23 -5.25 4.78
N PHE A 302 -16.14 -6.15 3.82
CA PHE A 302 -15.38 -5.96 2.58
C PHE A 302 -15.99 -4.89 1.65
N LEU A 303 -17.31 -4.72 1.66
CA LEU A 303 -17.98 -3.63 0.95
C LEU A 303 -17.70 -2.29 1.60
N ILE A 304 -17.69 -2.21 2.94
CA ILE A 304 -17.28 -1.00 3.68
C ILE A 304 -15.87 -0.59 3.26
N PHE A 305 -14.91 -1.53 3.25
CA PHE A 305 -13.53 -1.22 2.84
C PHE A 305 -13.43 -0.69 1.41
N ARG A 306 -14.30 -1.14 0.49
CA ARG A 306 -14.33 -0.65 -0.90
C ARG A 306 -14.98 0.73 -1.04
N ILE A 307 -15.93 1.08 -0.17
CA ILE A 307 -16.51 2.42 -0.12
C ILE A 307 -15.46 3.45 0.35
N LEU A 308 -14.58 3.07 1.28
CA LEU A 308 -13.60 4.00 1.85
C LEU A 308 -12.40 4.17 0.90
N ILE A 309 -12.36 5.28 0.15
CA ILE A 309 -11.30 5.56 -0.83
C ILE A 309 -10.04 6.24 -0.26
N PHE A 310 -9.88 6.23 1.07
CA PHE A 310 -8.74 6.82 1.76
C PHE A 310 -7.94 5.73 2.48
N TYR A 311 -6.65 6.00 2.73
CA TYR A 311 -5.77 5.09 3.43
C TYR A 311 -6.31 4.71 4.83
N PRO A 312 -6.21 3.43 5.26
CA PRO A 312 -5.60 2.28 4.59
C PRO A 312 -6.54 1.51 3.63
N PHE A 313 -7.78 1.95 3.48
CA PHE A 313 -8.83 1.24 2.76
C PHE A 313 -8.78 1.42 1.23
N GLU A 314 -8.12 2.47 0.75
CA GLU A 314 -7.98 2.74 -0.68
C GLU A 314 -7.41 1.57 -1.50
N SER A 315 -6.59 0.72 -0.87
CA SER A 315 -5.93 -0.44 -1.45
C SER A 315 -6.87 -1.60 -1.76
N PHE A 316 -8.11 -1.57 -1.25
CA PHE A 316 -9.17 -2.55 -1.56
C PHE A 316 -9.86 -2.30 -2.91
N GLY A 317 -9.33 -1.39 -3.73
CA GLY A 317 -9.73 -1.21 -5.13
C GLY A 317 -10.78 -0.11 -5.36
N GLY A 318 -11.50 0.33 -4.33
CA GLY A 318 -12.51 1.39 -4.45
C GLY A 318 -11.96 2.69 -5.04
N ARG A 319 -10.76 3.09 -4.59
CA ARG A 319 -10.06 4.28 -5.12
C ARG A 319 -9.71 4.12 -6.60
N ARG A 320 -9.37 2.92 -7.06
CA ARG A 320 -9.06 2.64 -8.48
C ARG A 320 -10.29 2.83 -9.36
N VAL A 321 -11.46 2.37 -8.90
CA VAL A 321 -12.74 2.62 -9.57
C VAL A 321 -13.04 4.12 -9.59
N TYR A 322 -12.90 4.81 -8.46
CA TYR A 322 -13.13 6.26 -8.36
C TYR A 322 -12.25 7.08 -9.31
N LEU A 323 -10.95 6.78 -9.38
CA LEU A 323 -10.00 7.48 -10.24
C LEU A 323 -10.25 7.25 -11.73
N TRP A 324 -10.81 6.10 -12.10
CA TRP A 324 -11.21 5.81 -13.47
C TRP A 324 -12.56 6.41 -13.83
N ASN A 325 -13.60 6.11 -13.04
CA ASN A 325 -14.98 6.47 -13.33
C ASN A 325 -15.79 6.68 -12.04
N LYS A 326 -16.05 7.96 -11.74
CA LYS A 326 -16.84 8.37 -10.56
C LYS A 326 -18.30 7.88 -10.59
N GLY A 327 -18.87 7.67 -11.77
CA GLY A 327 -20.24 7.16 -11.93
C GLY A 327 -20.35 5.70 -11.50
N TRP A 328 -19.47 4.84 -12.00
CA TRP A 328 -19.40 3.43 -11.57
C TRP A 328 -19.12 3.30 -10.08
N TYR A 329 -18.20 4.11 -9.55
CA TYR A 329 -17.96 4.19 -8.12
C TYR A 329 -19.24 4.55 -7.35
N GLY A 330 -19.95 5.61 -7.74
CA GLY A 330 -21.19 6.05 -7.08
C GLY A 330 -22.28 4.97 -7.10
N VAL A 331 -22.49 4.29 -8.23
CA VAL A 331 -23.45 3.18 -8.34
C VAL A 331 -23.09 2.04 -7.38
N LEU A 332 -21.82 1.59 -7.38
CA LEU A 332 -21.41 0.50 -6.49
C LEU A 332 -21.46 0.90 -5.02
N THR A 333 -21.13 2.15 -4.68
CA THR A 333 -21.28 2.66 -3.32
C THR A 333 -22.74 2.62 -2.87
N VAL A 334 -23.67 3.12 -3.67
CA VAL A 334 -25.11 3.11 -3.34
C VAL A 334 -25.62 1.67 -3.18
N LEU A 335 -25.32 0.78 -4.12
CA LEU A 335 -25.71 -0.62 -4.02
C LEU A 335 -25.11 -1.30 -2.79
N SER A 336 -23.85 -1.02 -2.47
CA SER A 336 -23.19 -1.54 -1.26
C SER A 336 -23.87 -1.04 0.01
N ILE A 337 -24.19 0.25 0.10
CA ILE A 337 -24.87 0.84 1.26
C ILE A 337 -26.26 0.25 1.42
N LEU A 338 -27.05 0.16 0.33
CA LEU A 338 -28.36 -0.46 0.36
C LEU A 338 -28.26 -1.88 0.90
N LEU A 339 -27.29 -2.66 0.42
CA LEU A 339 -27.09 -4.02 0.89
C LEU A 339 -26.72 -4.10 2.37
N LEU A 340 -25.85 -3.20 2.84
CA LEU A 340 -25.45 -3.10 4.25
C LEU A 340 -26.60 -2.72 5.19
N MET A 341 -27.64 -2.05 4.68
CA MET A 341 -28.84 -1.75 5.47
C MET A 341 -29.74 -2.97 5.69
N PHE A 342 -29.58 -4.02 4.88
CA PHE A 342 -30.36 -5.26 4.97
C PHE A 342 -29.56 -6.43 5.59
N SER A 343 -28.29 -6.20 5.98
CA SER A 343 -27.35 -7.24 6.42
C SER A 343 -27.18 -7.36 7.93
#